data_AF-A0A962TMH6-F1
#
_entry.id   AF-A0A962TMH6-F1
#
_cell.length_a   1.000
_cell.length_b   1.000
_cell.length_c   1.000
_cell.angle_alpha   90.00
_cell.angle_beta   90.00
_cell.angle_gamma   90.00
#
_symmetry.space_group_name_H-M   'P 1'
#
loop_
_entity.id
_entity.type
_entity.pdbx_description
1 polymer ?
#
loop_
_entity_poly.entity_id
_entity_poly.type
_entity_poly.pdbx_seq_one_letter_code
_entity_poly.pdbx_strand_id
1 'polypeptide(L)'
;TLPVNVDPLKYDLKDDEERRRLAILLERGLNAITGYALPIRWHETPDGGRWMSGPWALRREHLYLIPGDSPMGYRLPLAALPWVGETDREVPHPQSLFEFRAALGDVHGEVMRRYSEFLRGGTEAARGDFQEQPAATADTQAVIHTSLCVEPREGHLYVFMPPLGQL
;
A
#
# COMPACT_ATOMS: atom_id res chain seq x y z
N THR A 1 14.19 -13.57 19.43
CA THR A 1 13.95 -12.46 20.37
C THR A 1 12.55 -11.93 20.10
N LEU A 2 11.66 -11.91 21.11
CA LEU A 2 10.28 -11.44 20.93
C LEU A 2 10.26 -9.95 20.53
N PRO A 3 9.36 -9.51 19.65
CA PRO A 3 9.16 -8.09 19.38
C PRO A 3 8.76 -7.38 20.67
N VAL A 4 9.35 -6.20 20.91
CA VAL A 4 9.26 -5.43 22.16
C VAL A 4 7.84 -4.97 22.54
N ASN A 5 6.83 -5.23 21.70
CA ASN A 5 5.44 -4.79 21.88
C ASN A 5 4.44 -5.93 22.14
N VAL A 6 4.88 -7.18 22.23
CA VAL A 6 3.99 -8.31 22.57
C VAL A 6 4.50 -8.94 23.86
N ASP A 7 3.87 -8.58 24.96
CA ASP A 7 4.10 -9.24 26.25
C ASP A 7 3.14 -10.43 26.37
N PRO A 8 3.60 -11.68 26.23
CA PRO A 8 2.74 -12.87 26.31
C PRO A 8 2.09 -13.04 27.69
N LEU A 9 2.56 -12.34 28.74
CA LEU A 9 1.95 -12.36 30.08
C LEU A 9 0.74 -11.42 30.21
N LYS A 10 0.50 -10.55 29.22
CA LYS A 10 -0.66 -9.66 29.18
C LYS A 10 -1.92 -10.28 28.55
N TYR A 11 -1.78 -11.41 27.87
CA TYR A 11 -2.89 -12.10 27.20
C TYR A 11 -3.47 -13.20 28.09
N ASP A 12 -4.79 -13.38 28.05
CA ASP A 12 -5.45 -14.47 28.78
C ASP A 12 -5.38 -15.74 27.94
N LEU A 13 -4.33 -16.53 28.19
CA LEU A 13 -4.08 -17.81 27.53
C LEU A 13 -5.18 -18.87 27.78
N LYS A 14 -6.17 -18.57 28.62
CA LYS A 14 -7.36 -19.41 28.83
C LYS A 14 -8.46 -19.17 27.79
N ASP A 15 -8.40 -18.06 27.05
CA ASP A 15 -9.28 -17.83 25.92
C ASP A 15 -8.79 -18.62 24.70
N ASP A 16 -9.67 -19.47 24.16
CA ASP A 16 -9.39 -20.31 23.00
C ASP A 16 -9.03 -19.46 21.76
N GLU A 17 -9.59 -18.27 21.60
CA GLU A 17 -9.29 -17.37 20.47
C GLU A 17 -7.92 -16.68 20.62
N GLU A 18 -7.59 -16.16 21.80
CA GLU A 18 -6.28 -15.54 22.05
C GLU A 18 -5.15 -16.57 21.95
N ARG A 19 -5.40 -17.79 22.45
CA ARG A 19 -4.46 -18.91 22.32
C ARG A 19 -4.25 -19.29 20.85
N ARG A 20 -5.31 -19.37 20.05
CA ARG A 20 -5.20 -19.66 18.61
C ARG A 20 -4.45 -18.56 17.87
N ARG A 21 -4.68 -17.29 18.23
CA ARG A 21 -3.98 -16.13 17.69
C ARG A 21 -2.48 -16.18 17.99
N LEU A 22 -2.11 -16.46 19.24
CA LEU A 22 -0.71 -16.63 19.65
C LEU A 22 -0.04 -17.81 18.95
N ALA A 23 -0.74 -18.94 18.82
CA ALA A 23 -0.23 -20.12 18.10
C ALA A 23 0.08 -19.80 16.62
N ILE A 24 -0.84 -19.14 15.91
CA ILE A 24 -0.62 -18.74 14.51
C ILE A 24 0.55 -17.75 14.38
N LEU A 25 0.66 -16.80 15.32
CA LEU A 25 1.73 -15.79 15.32
C LEU A 25 3.11 -16.42 15.58
N LEU A 26 3.17 -17.45 16.43
CA LEU A 26 4.39 -18.21 16.72
C LEU A 26 4.74 -19.18 15.58
N GLU A 27 3.75 -19.86 14.98
CA GLU A 27 3.94 -20.80 13.86
C GLU A 27 4.43 -20.11 12.58
N ARG A 28 3.89 -18.94 12.23
CA ARG A 28 4.32 -18.18 11.04
C ARG A 28 5.78 -17.72 11.14
N GLY A 29 6.35 -17.67 12.34
CA GLY A 29 7.66 -17.10 12.59
C GLY A 29 7.64 -15.57 12.49
N LEU A 30 8.19 -14.90 13.51
CA LEU A 30 8.25 -13.43 13.58
C LEU A 30 9.12 -12.78 12.50
N ASN A 31 9.84 -13.60 11.70
CA ASN A 31 10.75 -13.18 10.64
C ASN A 31 10.25 -13.55 9.23
N ALA A 32 9.05 -14.12 9.07
CA ALA A 32 8.52 -14.40 7.74
C ALA A 32 7.94 -13.13 7.09
N ILE A 33 8.31 -12.88 5.83
CA ILE A 33 7.75 -11.78 5.05
C ILE A 33 6.25 -12.06 4.84
N THR A 34 5.40 -11.16 5.34
CA THR A 34 3.94 -11.27 5.16
C THR A 34 3.50 -10.76 3.78
N GLY A 35 4.16 -9.72 3.27
CA GLY A 35 3.83 -9.09 2.01
C GLY A 35 4.75 -7.92 1.72
N TYR A 36 4.45 -7.19 0.65
CA TYR A 36 5.22 -6.02 0.22
C TYR A 36 4.36 -4.76 0.27
N ALA A 37 4.95 -3.68 0.76
CA ALA A 37 4.35 -2.35 0.76
C ALA A 37 5.22 -1.41 -0.08
N LEU A 38 4.62 -0.77 -1.08
CA LEU A 38 5.24 0.23 -1.93
C LEU A 38 4.63 1.59 -1.57
N PRO A 39 5.37 2.52 -0.95
CA PRO A 39 4.85 3.85 -0.69
C PRO A 39 4.61 4.58 -2.01
N ILE A 40 3.36 4.89 -2.31
CA ILE A 40 2.97 5.56 -3.54
C ILE A 40 1.86 6.56 -3.28
N ARG A 41 1.90 7.68 -4.00
CA ARG A 41 0.83 8.69 -4.04
C ARG A 41 0.56 9.14 -5.47
N TRP A 42 -0.64 9.63 -5.69
CA TRP A 42 -0.97 10.36 -6.90
C TRP A 42 -0.54 11.82 -6.73
N HIS A 43 0.26 12.32 -7.65
CA HIS A 43 0.69 13.72 -7.68
C HIS A 43 0.06 14.39 -8.90
N GLU A 44 -0.92 15.26 -8.67
CA GLU A 44 -1.58 16.00 -9.74
C GLU A 44 -0.61 16.98 -10.39
N THR A 45 -0.62 17.01 -11.72
CA THR A 45 0.17 17.96 -12.51
C THR A 45 -0.74 18.57 -13.59
N PRO A 46 -0.42 19.76 -14.11
CA PRO A 46 -1.18 20.36 -15.20
C PRO A 46 -1.31 19.46 -16.43
N ASP A 47 -0.36 18.54 -16.64
CA ASP A 47 -0.28 17.67 -17.82
C ASP A 47 -0.99 16.32 -17.64
N GLY A 48 -1.74 16.14 -16.55
CA GLY A 48 -2.29 14.85 -16.13
C GLY A 48 -1.39 14.23 -15.07
N GLY A 49 -1.94 13.98 -13.88
CA GLY A 49 -1.17 13.54 -12.71
C GLY A 49 -0.29 12.30 -12.95
N ARG A 50 0.66 12.09 -12.04
CA ARG A 50 1.60 10.97 -12.09
C ARG A 50 1.66 10.25 -10.76
N TRP A 51 1.94 8.95 -10.80
CA TRP A 51 2.30 8.21 -9.58
C TRP A 51 3.71 8.59 -9.15
N MET A 52 3.87 8.84 -7.85
CA MET A 52 5.17 9.11 -7.23
C MET A 52 5.38 8.12 -6.09
N SER A 53 6.61 7.62 -5.99
CA SER A 53 7.05 6.76 -4.90
C SER A 53 8.11 7.46 -4.04
N GLY A 54 8.34 6.94 -2.84
CA GLY A 54 9.33 7.51 -1.93
C GLY A 54 9.75 6.52 -0.86
N PRO A 55 10.98 6.62 -0.34
CA PRO A 55 11.44 5.72 0.71
C PRO A 55 10.75 6.04 2.04
N TRP A 56 10.36 4.99 2.78
CA TRP A 56 10.05 5.13 4.20
C TRP A 56 11.32 5.01 5.02
N ALA A 57 11.64 6.06 5.78
CA ALA A 57 12.71 6.02 6.77
C ALA A 57 12.25 5.21 7.99
N LEU A 58 12.45 3.90 7.93
CA LEU A 58 12.09 2.99 9.00
C LEU A 58 13.18 2.98 10.08
N ARG A 59 12.79 2.96 11.36
CA ARG A 59 13.75 2.87 12.49
C ARG A 59 14.50 1.54 12.54
N ARG A 60 13.91 0.50 11.93
CA ARG A 60 14.45 -0.85 11.75
C ARG A 60 14.28 -1.17 10.27
N GLU A 61 15.14 -1.98 9.68
CA GLU A 61 15.09 -2.29 8.23
C GLU A 61 13.72 -2.83 7.75
N HIS A 62 12.87 -3.30 8.67
CA HIS A 62 11.54 -3.86 8.39
C HIS A 62 10.41 -3.07 9.07
N LEU A 63 9.27 -3.01 8.38
CA LEU A 63 8.01 -2.48 8.91
C LEU A 63 7.21 -3.60 9.59
N TYR A 64 6.80 -3.39 10.83
CA TYR A 64 6.02 -4.37 11.60
C TYR A 64 4.54 -4.01 11.57
N LEU A 65 3.68 -4.96 11.22
CA LEU A 65 2.24 -4.76 11.18
C LEU A 65 1.63 -4.74 12.58
N ILE A 66 0.52 -4.03 12.73
CA ILE A 66 -0.33 -4.12 13.91
C ILE A 66 -0.80 -5.59 14.04
N PRO A 67 -0.75 -6.18 15.25
CA PRO A 67 -1.26 -7.53 15.47
C PRO A 67 -2.75 -7.64 15.09
N GLY A 68 -3.10 -8.70 14.36
CA GLY A 68 -4.49 -8.93 13.93
C GLY A 68 -4.57 -9.97 12.83
N ASP A 69 -5.81 -10.39 12.55
CA ASP A 69 -6.18 -11.36 11.52
C ASP A 69 -6.62 -10.70 10.20
N SER A 70 -6.77 -9.38 10.17
CA SER A 70 -7.07 -8.64 8.94
C SER A 70 -5.91 -8.72 7.94
N PRO A 71 -6.14 -8.49 6.64
CA PRO A 71 -5.05 -8.33 5.69
C PRO A 71 -4.09 -7.18 6.03
N MET A 72 -2.89 -7.24 5.49
CA MET A 72 -1.76 -6.33 5.74
C MET A 72 -2.12 -4.86 5.54
N GLY A 73 -2.90 -4.54 4.50
CA GLY A 73 -3.28 -3.16 4.19
C GLY A 73 -4.01 -2.46 5.34
N TYR A 74 -4.86 -3.17 6.08
CA TYR A 74 -5.59 -2.62 7.23
C TYR A 74 -4.76 -2.56 8.51
N ARG A 75 -3.64 -3.29 8.56
CA ARG A 75 -2.78 -3.38 9.75
C ARG A 75 -1.49 -2.57 9.61
N LEU A 76 -1.39 -1.79 8.54
CA LEU A 76 -0.20 -1.00 8.26
C LEU A 76 -0.12 0.20 9.22
N PRO A 77 0.96 0.37 10.00
CA PRO A 77 1.05 1.45 10.97
C PRO A 77 1.49 2.76 10.29
N LEU A 78 0.66 3.32 9.41
CA LEU A 78 0.96 4.56 8.69
C LEU A 78 1.21 5.76 9.63
N ALA A 79 0.64 5.73 10.84
CA ALA A 79 0.87 6.72 11.88
C ALA A 79 2.27 6.64 12.52
N ALA A 80 3.01 5.53 12.34
CA ALA A 80 4.37 5.36 12.85
C ALA A 80 5.45 5.95 11.93
N LEU A 81 5.06 6.38 10.71
CA LEU A 81 5.94 7.08 9.79
C LEU A 81 6.36 8.45 10.37
N PRO A 82 7.54 8.99 10.01
CA PRO A 82 8.00 10.28 10.49
C PRO A 82 6.93 11.36 10.33
N TRP A 83 6.80 12.22 11.34
CA TRP A 83 5.82 13.30 11.31
C TRP A 83 6.22 14.32 10.23
N VAL A 84 5.37 14.43 9.23
CA VAL A 84 5.39 15.48 8.21
C VAL A 84 4.58 16.67 8.76
N GLY A 85 5.03 17.90 8.49
CA GLY A 85 4.32 19.11 8.90
C GLY A 85 2.85 19.08 8.45
N GLU A 86 1.93 19.64 9.26
CA GLU A 86 0.50 19.67 8.91
C GLU A 86 0.23 20.35 7.56
N THR A 87 1.07 21.30 7.14
CA THR A 87 1.05 21.94 5.81
C THR A 87 1.45 21.02 4.65
N ASP A 88 2.24 19.98 4.93
CA ASP A 88 2.73 19.03 3.92
C ASP A 88 1.83 17.78 3.84
N ARG A 89 0.82 17.67 4.71
CA ARG A 89 -0.20 16.61 4.61
C ARG A 89 -1.22 16.97 3.54
N GLU A 90 -1.20 16.23 2.43
CA GLU A 90 -2.27 16.26 1.44
C GLU A 90 -3.59 15.85 2.11
N VAL A 91 -4.49 16.81 2.30
CA VAL A 91 -5.88 16.55 2.65
C VAL A 91 -6.63 16.32 1.34
N PRO A 92 -7.20 15.13 1.12
CA PRO A 92 -8.02 14.89 -0.07
C PRO A 92 -9.20 15.86 -0.06
N HIS A 93 -9.28 16.70 -1.09
CA HIS A 93 -10.44 17.56 -1.27
C HIS A 93 -11.53 16.72 -1.94
N PRO A 94 -12.76 16.71 -1.39
CA PRO A 94 -13.85 16.00 -2.05
C PRO A 94 -14.12 16.64 -3.42
N GLN A 95 -14.29 15.80 -4.45
CA GLN A 95 -14.72 16.28 -5.76
C GLN A 95 -16.07 17.00 -5.68
N SER A 96 -16.27 17.96 -6.56
CA SER A 96 -17.54 18.69 -6.65
C SER A 96 -18.66 17.79 -7.15
N LEU A 97 -19.82 17.83 -6.49
CA LEU A 97 -21.01 17.09 -6.90
C LEU A 97 -21.61 17.60 -8.21
N PHE A 98 -21.24 18.82 -8.63
CA PHE A 98 -21.74 19.47 -9.85
C PHE A 98 -20.75 19.38 -11.01
N GLU A 99 -19.62 18.68 -10.83
CA GLU A 99 -18.61 18.52 -11.86
C GLU A 99 -19.14 17.65 -13.00
N PHE A 100 -18.94 18.10 -14.25
CA PHE A 100 -19.34 17.34 -15.43
C PHE A 100 -18.47 16.09 -15.58
N ARG A 101 -19.12 14.95 -15.85
CA ARG A 101 -18.43 13.66 -16.05
C ARG A 101 -18.67 13.15 -17.47
N ALA A 102 -17.58 12.85 -18.16
CA ALA A 102 -17.66 12.06 -19.38
C ALA A 102 -18.17 10.65 -19.06
N ALA A 103 -18.82 10.00 -20.02
CA ALA A 103 -19.17 8.60 -19.90
C ALA A 103 -17.90 7.77 -19.68
N LEU A 104 -17.98 6.78 -18.78
CA LEU A 104 -16.89 5.85 -18.56
C LEU A 104 -16.59 5.14 -19.89
N GLY A 105 -15.30 5.05 -20.25
CA GLY A 105 -14.89 4.29 -21.43
C GLY A 105 -15.19 2.79 -21.29
N ASP A 106 -14.92 2.02 -22.35
CA ASP A 106 -15.01 0.55 -22.27
C ASP A 106 -13.83 -0.03 -21.46
N VAL A 107 -13.96 0.05 -20.14
CA VAL A 107 -12.95 -0.45 -19.19
C VAL A 107 -12.71 -1.94 -19.38
N HIS A 108 -13.76 -2.72 -19.62
CA HIS A 108 -13.65 -4.16 -19.79
C HIS A 108 -12.93 -4.54 -21.08
N GLY A 109 -13.28 -3.90 -22.19
CA GLY A 109 -12.61 -4.08 -23.47
C GLY A 109 -11.12 -3.73 -23.40
N GLU A 110 -10.78 -2.60 -22.78
CA GLU A 110 -9.39 -2.16 -22.63
C GLU A 110 -8.56 -3.13 -21.75
N VAL A 111 -9.13 -3.60 -20.64
CA VAL A 111 -8.47 -4.59 -19.76
C VAL A 111 -8.26 -5.92 -20.49
N MET A 112 -9.29 -6.41 -21.21
CA MET A 112 -9.18 -7.64 -21.98
C MET A 112 -8.16 -7.52 -23.12
N ARG A 113 -8.06 -6.35 -23.76
CA ARG A 113 -7.06 -6.06 -24.78
C ARG A 113 -5.64 -6.17 -24.21
N ARG A 114 -5.35 -5.45 -23.11
CA ARG A 114 -4.04 -5.49 -22.44
C ARG A 114 -3.67 -6.89 -21.97
N TYR A 115 -4.62 -7.63 -21.41
CA TYR A 115 -4.39 -9.01 -20.97
C TYR A 115 -4.11 -9.96 -22.15
N SER A 116 -4.84 -9.81 -23.25
CA SER A 116 -4.62 -10.60 -24.47
C SER A 116 -3.25 -10.32 -25.10
N GLU A 117 -2.81 -9.07 -25.09
CA GLU A 117 -1.47 -8.67 -25.54
C GLU A 117 -0.36 -9.30 -24.67
N PHE A 118 -0.55 -9.29 -23.34
CA PHE A 118 0.36 -9.95 -22.40
C PHE A 118 0.47 -11.46 -22.65
N LEU A 119 -0.66 -12.17 -22.81
CA LEU A 119 -0.68 -13.62 -23.05
C LEU A 119 -0.04 -14.03 -24.38
N ARG A 120 -0.06 -13.16 -25.40
CA ARG A 120 0.56 -13.42 -26.71
C ARG A 120 2.09 -13.38 -26.68
N GLY A 121 2.70 -13.30 -25.50
CA GLY A 121 4.15 -13.17 -25.37
C GLY A 121 4.63 -11.78 -25.77
N GLY A 122 3.74 -10.77 -25.71
CA GLY A 122 4.12 -9.36 -25.67
C GLY A 122 4.97 -9.13 -24.43
N THR A 123 6.26 -9.41 -24.56
CA THR A 123 7.27 -9.33 -23.49
C THR A 123 7.70 -7.89 -23.22
N GLU A 124 7.06 -6.94 -23.88
CA GLU A 124 7.24 -5.51 -23.68
C GLU A 124 5.87 -4.84 -23.86
N ALA A 125 5.05 -4.80 -22.80
CA ALA A 125 4.37 -3.53 -22.55
C ALA A 125 5.53 -2.51 -22.44
N ALA A 126 5.67 -1.70 -23.48
CA ALA A 126 6.75 -0.78 -23.76
C ALA A 126 7.69 -0.52 -22.56
N ARG A 127 8.95 -0.96 -22.66
CA ARG A 127 10.01 -0.37 -21.82
C ARG A 127 10.12 1.16 -21.99
N GLY A 128 9.43 1.74 -22.97
CA GLY A 128 9.27 3.18 -23.18
C GLY A 128 8.23 3.89 -22.31
N ASP A 129 7.37 3.17 -21.57
CA ASP A 129 6.36 3.79 -20.68
C ASP A 129 6.85 3.94 -19.23
N PHE A 130 8.05 3.43 -18.91
CA PHE A 130 8.69 3.72 -17.63
C PHE A 130 9.21 5.16 -17.65
N GLN A 131 8.45 6.07 -17.05
CA GLN A 131 8.97 7.39 -16.72
C GLN A 131 9.84 7.28 -15.47
N GLU A 132 11.13 7.61 -15.61
CA GLU A 132 11.99 7.81 -14.44
C GLU A 132 11.40 8.94 -13.58
N GLN A 133 11.23 8.66 -12.29
CA GLN A 133 10.83 9.69 -11.34
C GLN A 133 11.97 10.73 -11.26
N PRO A 134 11.67 12.03 -11.46
CA PRO A 134 12.70 13.06 -11.37
C PRO A 134 13.31 13.10 -9.96
N ALA A 135 14.56 13.55 -9.87
CA ALA A 135 15.27 13.68 -8.60
C ALA A 135 14.45 14.48 -7.59
N ALA A 136 14.46 14.03 -6.33
CA ALA A 136 13.58 14.57 -5.30
C ALA A 136 13.76 16.08 -5.12
N THR A 137 12.71 16.85 -5.43
CA THR A 137 12.56 18.26 -5.04
C THR A 137 12.13 18.36 -3.57
N ALA A 138 12.13 19.56 -2.99
CA ALA A 138 11.64 19.79 -1.62
C ALA A 138 10.21 19.23 -1.42
N ASP A 139 9.31 19.45 -2.37
CA ASP A 139 7.94 18.87 -2.38
C ASP A 139 7.91 17.34 -2.54
N THR A 140 8.96 16.75 -3.11
CA THR A 140 9.09 15.29 -3.28
C THR A 140 9.72 14.61 -2.05
N GLN A 141 10.33 15.38 -1.15
CA GLN A 141 10.90 14.86 0.11
C GLN A 141 9.84 14.65 1.21
N ALA A 142 8.60 15.09 0.98
CA ALA A 142 7.48 14.80 1.88
C ALA A 142 7.28 13.28 2.00
N VAL A 143 7.18 12.78 3.24
CA VAL A 143 6.97 11.35 3.49
C VAL A 143 5.60 10.95 2.98
N ILE A 144 5.57 9.98 2.06
CA ILE A 144 4.32 9.49 1.49
C ILE A 144 3.60 8.65 2.55
N HIS A 145 2.44 9.08 3.04
CA HIS A 145 1.66 8.35 4.05
C HIS A 145 0.66 7.33 3.46
N THR A 146 0.75 7.03 2.17
CA THR A 146 -0.06 6.05 1.46
C THR A 146 0.80 4.96 0.83
N SER A 147 0.23 3.78 0.59
CA SER A 147 0.98 2.67 0.01
C SER A 147 0.11 1.72 -0.79
N LEU A 148 0.70 1.12 -1.81
CA LEU A 148 0.24 -0.12 -2.44
C LEU A 148 0.71 -1.29 -1.59
N CYS A 149 -0.22 -2.08 -1.06
CA CYS A 149 0.10 -3.27 -0.28
C CYS A 149 -0.32 -4.53 -1.03
N VAL A 150 0.58 -5.52 -1.08
CA VAL A 150 0.33 -6.83 -1.69
C VAL A 150 0.64 -7.92 -0.69
N GLU A 151 -0.36 -8.74 -0.35
CA GLU A 151 -0.23 -9.88 0.57
C GLU A 151 -0.78 -11.16 -0.09
N PRO A 152 0.06 -12.18 -0.32
CA PRO A 152 -0.42 -13.52 -0.64
C PRO A 152 -0.86 -14.24 0.65
N ARG A 153 -2.13 -14.63 0.74
CA ARG A 153 -2.69 -15.27 1.93
C ARG A 153 -3.76 -16.28 1.55
N GLU A 154 -3.65 -17.50 2.10
CA GLU A 154 -4.67 -18.55 1.98
C GLU A 154 -5.09 -18.81 0.52
N GLY A 155 -4.13 -18.79 -0.41
CA GLY A 155 -4.39 -18.98 -1.85
C GLY A 155 -4.96 -17.75 -2.57
N HIS A 156 -5.17 -16.63 -1.88
CA HIS A 156 -5.69 -15.38 -2.43
C HIS A 156 -4.63 -14.29 -2.43
N LEU A 157 -4.70 -13.39 -3.42
CA LEU A 157 -3.85 -12.20 -3.48
C LEU A 157 -4.66 -10.98 -3.02
N TYR A 158 -4.27 -10.39 -1.90
CA TYR A 158 -4.88 -9.17 -1.38
C TYR A 158 -4.06 -7.97 -1.86
N VAL A 159 -4.69 -7.08 -2.62
CA VAL A 159 -4.07 -5.85 -3.14
C VAL A 159 -4.83 -4.65 -2.60
N PHE A 160 -4.13 -3.76 -1.89
CA PHE A 160 -4.67 -2.51 -1.38
C PHE A 160 -4.06 -1.36 -2.14
N MET A 161 -4.90 -0.53 -2.76
CA MET A 161 -4.49 0.68 -3.44
C MET A 161 -4.65 1.90 -2.52
N PRO A 162 -3.79 2.91 -2.65
CA PRO A 162 -4.05 4.23 -2.07
C PRO A 162 -5.44 4.74 -2.46
N PRO A 163 -6.12 5.47 -1.57
CA PRO A 163 -7.35 6.14 -1.94
C PRO A 163 -7.06 7.18 -3.03
N LEU A 164 -7.91 7.18 -4.07
CA LEU A 164 -7.89 8.19 -5.12
C LEU A 164 -9.12 9.07 -4.96
N GLY A 165 -8.93 10.39 -5.08
CA GLY A 165 -10.03 11.35 -5.06
C GLY A 165 -10.79 11.42 -6.39
N GLN A 166 -10.18 10.92 -7.47
CA GLN A 166 -10.66 11.03 -8.84
C GLN A 166 -10.41 9.69 -9.58
N LEU A 167 -11.26 9.35 -10.55
CA LEU A 167 -11.17 8.13 -11.38
C LEU A 167 -10.72 8.46 -12.80
#